data_AF-A0A0K8RBN7-F1
#
_entry.id   AF-A0A0K8RBN7-F1
#
_cell.length_a   1.000
_cell.length_b   1.000
_cell.length_c   1.000
_cell.angle_alpha   90.00
_cell.angle_beta   90.00
_cell.angle_gamma   90.00
#
_symmetry.space_group_name_H-M   'P 1'
#
loop_
_entity.id
_entity.type
_entity.pdbx_description
1 polymer ?
#
loop_
_entity_poly.entity_id
_entity_poly.type
_entity_poly.pdbx_seq_one_letter_code
_entity_poly.pdbx_strand_id
1 'polypeptide(L)'
;MSLNISRETIQHNKTLNVVSKRIVRKVLDKINQLKSEDESNTDSNEATTFSKFWQSFQGSLKVGCYEDHSNRAKILDLLLFHSLKHNDGKLTLDKYIKEVVGDNKIIYYASGETYSQV
;
A
#
# COMPACT_ATOMS: atom_id res chain seq x y z
N MET A 1 -31.05 4.08 -20.80
CA MET A 1 -30.23 2.90 -20.42
C MET A 1 -31.19 1.76 -20.18
N SER A 2 -31.03 0.62 -20.87
CA SER A 2 -31.90 -0.54 -20.68
C SER A 2 -31.62 -1.20 -19.33
N LEU A 3 -32.69 -1.41 -18.57
CA LEU A 3 -32.68 -1.85 -17.17
C LEU A 3 -32.20 -3.30 -16.95
N ASN A 4 -31.92 -4.04 -18.04
CA ASN A 4 -31.41 -5.40 -18.01
C ASN A 4 -30.04 -5.44 -18.69
N ILE A 5 -28.99 -5.58 -17.90
CA ILE A 5 -27.60 -5.72 -18.36
C ILE A 5 -27.08 -7.06 -17.85
N SER A 6 -26.66 -7.94 -18.76
CA SER A 6 -26.11 -9.26 -18.41
C SER A 6 -24.68 -9.12 -17.86
N ARG A 7 -24.24 -10.04 -16.97
CA ARG A 7 -22.87 -10.08 -16.42
C ARG A 7 -21.81 -10.05 -17.52
N GLU A 8 -22.11 -10.68 -18.65
CA GLU A 8 -21.24 -10.77 -19.83
C GLU A 8 -21.10 -9.42 -20.54
N THR A 9 -22.19 -8.65 -20.66
CA THR A 9 -22.18 -7.30 -21.23
C THR A 9 -21.45 -6.30 -20.34
N ILE A 10 -21.49 -6.49 -19.01
CA ILE A 10 -20.74 -5.67 -18.03
C ILE A 10 -19.24 -5.94 -18.12
N GLN A 11 -18.84 -7.21 -18.20
CA GLN A 11 -17.42 -7.61 -18.26
C GLN A 11 -16.71 -7.15 -19.54
N HIS A 12 -17.43 -7.07 -20.68
CA HIS A 12 -16.87 -6.64 -21.97
C HIS A 12 -16.96 -5.13 -22.22
N ASN A 13 -17.50 -4.36 -21.28
CA ASN A 13 -17.69 -2.93 -21.47
C ASN A 13 -16.39 -2.14 -21.20
N LYS A 14 -15.75 -1.65 -22.26
CA LYS A 14 -14.51 -0.85 -22.17
C LYS A 14 -14.67 0.40 -21.30
N THR A 15 -15.84 1.02 -21.27
CA THR A 15 -16.11 2.22 -20.45
C THR A 15 -16.06 1.88 -18.96
N LEU A 16 -16.60 0.73 -18.55
CA LEU A 16 -16.53 0.26 -17.15
C LEU A 16 -15.09 0.01 -16.69
N ASN A 17 -14.24 -0.54 -17.56
CA ASN A 17 -12.82 -0.73 -17.24
C ASN A 17 -12.09 0.60 -17.01
N VAL A 18 -12.42 1.65 -17.76
CA VAL A 18 -11.84 2.99 -17.56
C VAL A 18 -12.31 3.59 -16.23
N VAL A 19 -13.59 3.43 -15.89
CA VAL A 19 -14.15 3.90 -14.61
C VAL A 19 -13.51 3.16 -13.44
N SER A 20 -13.38 1.82 -13.52
CA SER A 20 -12.73 1.00 -12.51
C SER A 20 -11.29 1.47 -12.25
N LYS A 21 -10.49 1.66 -13.31
CA LYS A 21 -9.12 2.19 -13.21
C LYS A 21 -9.05 3.59 -12.60
N ARG A 22 -10.05 4.45 -12.81
CA ARG A 22 -10.12 5.77 -12.17
C ARG A 22 -10.44 5.68 -10.68
N ILE A 23 -11.35 4.79 -10.29
CA ILE A 23 -11.71 4.56 -8.89
C ILE A 23 -10.49 4.04 -8.13
N VAL A 24 -9.79 3.03 -8.65
CA VAL A 24 -8.58 2.49 -8.03
C VAL A 24 -7.54 3.59 -7.79
N ARG A 25 -7.28 4.43 -8.79
CA ARG A 25 -6.35 5.56 -8.63
C ARG A 25 -6.79 6.54 -7.55
N LYS A 26 -8.07 6.96 -7.56
CA LYS A 26 -8.61 7.87 -6.53
C LYS A 26 -8.51 7.29 -5.12
N VAL A 27 -8.76 5.99 -4.96
CA VAL A 27 -8.66 5.31 -3.67
C VAL A 27 -7.21 5.29 -3.20
N LEU A 28 -6.27 4.92 -4.08
CA LEU A 28 -4.84 4.96 -3.75
C LEU A 28 -4.36 6.37 -3.37
N ASP A 29 -4.79 7.39 -4.11
CA ASP A 29 -4.44 8.78 -3.81
C ASP A 29 -5.03 9.22 -2.45
N LYS A 30 -6.25 8.77 -2.11
CA LYS A 30 -6.85 9.06 -0.79
C LYS A 30 -6.14 8.34 0.36
N ILE A 31 -5.68 7.11 0.15
CA ILE A 31 -4.90 6.36 1.14
C ILE A 31 -3.54 7.03 1.37
N ASN A 32 -2.88 7.50 0.30
CA ASN A 32 -1.65 8.30 0.41
C ASN A 32 -1.87 9.60 1.18
N GLN A 33 -3.01 10.27 0.97
CA GLN A 33 -3.37 11.44 1.76
C GLN A 33 -3.53 11.10 3.24
N LEU A 34 -4.22 10.00 3.58
CA LEU A 34 -4.37 9.54 4.97
C LEU A 34 -3.02 9.26 5.62
N LYS A 35 -2.09 8.61 4.90
CA LYS A 35 -0.72 8.37 5.37
C LYS A 35 0.03 9.69 5.66
N SER A 36 -0.09 10.67 4.76
CA SER A 36 0.57 11.98 4.91
C SER A 36 -0.02 12.80 6.06
N GLU A 37 -1.34 12.73 6.25
CA GLU A 37 -2.03 13.33 7.39
C GLU A 37 -1.58 12.68 8.70
N ASP A 38 -1.38 11.36 8.72
CA ASP A 38 -0.82 10.60 9.85
C ASP A 38 0.57 11.11 10.25
N GLU A 39 1.47 11.25 9.27
CA GLU A 39 2.85 11.72 9.50
C GLU A 39 2.88 13.17 10.02
N SER A 40 1.87 13.98 9.69
CA SER A 40 1.76 15.37 10.18
C SER A 40 1.15 15.50 11.59
N ASN A 41 0.36 14.52 12.04
CA ASN A 41 -0.26 14.51 13.37
C ASN A 41 0.65 13.74 14.36
N THR A 42 1.80 14.32 14.68
CA THR A 42 2.78 13.73 15.62
C THR A 42 2.36 13.84 17.10
N ASP A 43 1.26 14.53 17.42
CA ASP A 43 0.93 14.94 18.80
C ASP A 43 -0.06 14.05 19.58
N SER A 44 -0.58 12.96 19.01
CA SER A 44 -1.53 12.09 19.73
C SER A 44 -1.14 10.62 19.69
N ASN A 45 -0.97 10.07 20.89
CA ASN A 45 -0.71 8.68 21.23
C ASN A 45 -1.91 7.73 20.91
N GLU A 46 -2.76 8.11 19.93
CA GLU A 46 -3.91 7.34 19.49
C GLU A 46 -3.60 6.61 18.18
N ALA A 47 -4.09 5.39 18.03
CA ALA A 47 -3.98 4.63 16.79
C ALA A 47 -4.65 5.40 15.65
N THR A 48 -3.82 6.08 14.86
CA THR A 48 -4.23 6.93 13.77
C THR A 48 -4.99 6.15 12.70
N THR A 49 -5.80 6.85 11.90
CA THR A 49 -6.68 6.24 10.89
C THR A 49 -5.90 5.34 9.92
N PHE A 50 -4.67 5.70 9.55
CA PHE A 50 -3.84 4.89 8.69
C PHE A 50 -3.39 3.59 9.35
N SER A 51 -3.04 3.61 10.64
CA SER A 51 -2.61 2.42 11.39
C SER A 51 -3.71 1.35 11.45
N LYS A 52 -4.96 1.77 11.70
CA LYS A 52 -6.14 0.89 11.66
C LYS A 52 -6.38 0.32 10.26
N PHE A 53 -6.30 1.17 9.24
CA PHE A 53 -6.42 0.74 7.84
C PHE A 53 -5.34 -0.30 7.49
N TRP A 54 -4.08 -0.03 7.87
CA TRP A 54 -2.97 -0.94 7.63
C TRP A 54 -3.17 -2.29 8.28
N GLN A 55 -3.62 -2.34 9.54
CA GLN A 55 -3.85 -3.60 10.25
C GLN A 55 -4.90 -4.48 9.55
N SER A 56 -5.96 -3.88 9.02
CA SER A 56 -7.03 -4.62 8.33
C SER A 56 -6.71 -4.95 6.86
N PHE A 57 -6.01 -4.08 6.14
CA PHE A 57 -5.87 -4.17 4.68
C PHE A 57 -4.45 -4.46 4.17
N GLN A 58 -3.46 -4.64 5.05
CA GLN A 58 -2.08 -5.00 4.66
C GLN A 58 -1.99 -6.24 3.74
N GLY A 59 -2.85 -7.25 3.94
CA GLY A 59 -2.87 -8.45 3.10
C GLY A 59 -3.29 -8.13 1.67
N SER A 60 -4.38 -7.38 1.53
CA SER A 60 -4.91 -6.95 0.22
C SER A 60 -3.93 -6.03 -0.52
N LEU A 61 -3.21 -5.16 0.18
CA LEU A 61 -2.19 -4.30 -0.43
C LEU A 61 -1.01 -5.11 -0.98
N LYS A 62 -0.57 -6.14 -0.25
CA LYS A 62 0.51 -7.04 -0.72
C LYS A 62 0.12 -7.78 -2.00
N VAL A 63 -1.11 -8.31 -2.06
CA VAL A 63 -1.64 -8.96 -3.27
C VAL A 63 -1.80 -7.95 -4.41
N GLY A 64 -2.31 -6.74 -4.12
CA GLY A 64 -2.43 -5.67 -5.10
C GLY A 64 -1.10 -5.26 -5.72
N CYS A 65 0.00 -5.33 -4.96
CA CYS A 65 1.35 -5.10 -5.49
C CYS A 65 1.79 -6.15 -6.54
N TYR A 66 1.27 -7.37 -6.44
CA TYR A 66 1.56 -8.46 -7.37
C TYR A 66 0.66 -8.38 -8.63
N GLU A 67 -0.63 -8.10 -8.45
CA GLU A 67 -1.61 -8.11 -9.55
C GLU A 67 -1.61 -6.81 -10.38
N ASP A 68 -1.40 -5.64 -9.76
CA ASP A 68 -1.48 -4.34 -10.43
C ASP A 68 -0.09 -3.74 -10.68
N HIS A 69 0.53 -4.15 -11.79
CA HIS A 69 1.83 -3.63 -12.22
C HIS A 69 1.83 -2.12 -12.49
N SER A 70 0.70 -1.55 -12.92
CA SER A 70 0.62 -0.12 -13.28
C SER A 70 0.65 0.79 -12.06
N ASN A 71 0.07 0.33 -10.94
CA ASN A 71 0.03 1.07 -9.68
C ASN A 71 1.04 0.57 -8.64
N ARG A 72 1.87 -0.43 -8.98
CA ARG A 72 2.84 -1.05 -8.09
C ARG A 72 3.70 -0.06 -7.32
N ALA A 73 4.21 1.00 -7.96
CA ALA A 73 5.05 2.00 -7.28
C ALA A 73 4.28 2.76 -6.18
N LYS A 74 3.02 3.13 -6.43
CA LYS A 74 2.16 3.81 -5.44
C LYS A 74 1.78 2.88 -4.29
N ILE A 75 1.49 1.62 -4.60
CA ILE A 75 1.15 0.61 -3.58
C ILE A 75 2.38 0.31 -2.72
N LEU A 76 3.57 0.23 -3.32
CA LEU A 76 4.82 -0.03 -2.61
C LEU A 76 5.15 1.06 -1.59
N ASP A 77 4.90 2.33 -1.93
CA ASP A 77 5.11 3.45 -1.02
C ASP A 77 4.16 3.39 0.21
N LEU A 78 2.97 2.79 0.05
CA LEU A 78 2.04 2.56 1.15
C LEU A 78 2.45 1.40 2.07
N LEU A 79 3.41 0.56 1.66
CA LEU A 79 3.81 -0.61 2.45
C LEU A 79 4.73 -0.22 3.62
N LEU A 80 4.39 -0.76 4.79
CA LEU A 80 5.18 -0.65 6.00
C LEU A 80 5.93 -1.97 6.28
N PHE A 81 7.20 -1.85 6.63
CA PHE A 81 8.12 -2.95 6.90
C PHE A 81 8.75 -2.84 8.29
N HIS A 82 9.25 -3.96 8.79
CA HIS A 82 10.12 -3.98 9.97
C HIS A 82 11.58 -4.10 9.50
N SER A 83 12.51 -3.48 10.22
CA SER A 83 13.95 -3.54 9.93
C SER A 83 14.70 -3.89 11.21
N LEU A 84 15.77 -4.68 11.07
CA LEU A 84 16.68 -5.00 12.19
C LEU A 84 17.25 -3.74 12.89
N LYS A 85 17.44 -2.64 12.15
CA LYS A 85 17.92 -1.37 12.72
C LYS A 85 16.83 -0.58 13.46
N HIS A 86 15.56 -0.88 13.20
CA HIS A 86 14.39 -0.23 13.79
C HIS A 86 13.47 -1.29 14.42
N ASN A 87 13.87 -1.76 15.60
CA ASN A 87 13.20 -2.88 16.28
C ASN A 87 11.81 -2.51 16.83
N ASP A 88 11.54 -1.22 17.06
CA ASP A 88 10.29 -0.72 17.66
C ASP A 88 9.35 -0.01 16.66
N GLY A 89 9.74 0.10 15.39
CA GLY A 89 9.07 0.98 14.43
C GLY A 89 8.81 0.34 13.07
N LYS A 90 7.58 0.52 12.57
CA LYS A 90 7.25 0.28 11.17
C LYS A 90 7.81 1.42 10.31
N LEU A 91 8.50 1.08 9.24
CA LEU A 91 9.12 2.03 8.33
C LEU A 91 8.63 1.85 6.89
N THR A 92 8.57 2.94 6.15
CA THR A 92 8.32 2.94 4.71
C THR A 92 9.59 2.61 3.95
N LEU A 93 9.45 2.05 2.74
CA LEU A 93 10.60 1.70 1.91
C LEU A 93 11.47 2.93 1.55
N ASP A 94 10.84 4.09 1.30
CA ASP A 94 11.55 5.33 1.01
C ASP A 94 12.43 5.78 2.19
N LYS A 95 11.92 5.65 3.42
CA LYS A 95 12.67 5.92 4.64
C LYS A 95 13.82 4.92 4.83
N TYR A 96 13.60 3.64 4.54
CA TYR A 96 14.66 2.63 4.55
C TYR A 96 15.81 2.96 3.59
N ILE A 97 15.47 3.36 2.37
CA ILE A 97 16.47 3.69 1.34
C ILE A 97 17.31 4.88 1.79
N LYS A 98 16.67 5.92 2.33
CA LYS A 98 17.34 7.12 2.85
C LYS A 98 18.24 6.83 4.06
N GLU A 99 17.79 6.05 5.03
CA GLU A 99 18.50 5.85 6.30
C GLU A 99 19.55 4.73 6.25
N VAL A 100 19.29 3.65 5.49
CA VAL A 100 20.08 2.41 5.58
C VAL A 100 20.92 2.16 4.34
N VAL A 101 20.33 2.41 3.17
CA VAL A 101 20.94 2.02 1.89
C VAL A 101 21.91 3.10 1.41
N GLY A 102 21.54 4.38 1.54
CA GLY A 102 22.41 5.51 1.19
C GLY A 102 22.87 5.40 -0.27
N ASP A 103 24.15 5.07 -0.47
CA ASP A 103 24.82 4.95 -1.77
C ASP A 103 24.86 3.50 -2.33
N ASN A 104 24.39 2.52 -1.54
CA ASN A 104 24.35 1.13 -1.97
C ASN A 104 23.18 0.89 -2.94
N LYS A 105 23.38 0.09 -3.99
CA LYS A 105 22.30 -0.22 -4.96
C LYS A 105 21.45 -1.44 -4.61
N ILE A 106 21.67 -2.04 -3.44
CA ILE A 106 21.08 -3.33 -3.05
C ILE A 106 20.28 -3.17 -1.78
N ILE A 107 19.02 -3.63 -1.82
CA ILE A 107 18.13 -3.72 -0.66
C ILE A 107 18.16 -5.16 -0.17
N TYR A 108 18.63 -5.37 1.06
CA TYR A 108 18.64 -6.68 1.69
C TYR A 108 17.30 -6.93 2.38
N TYR A 109 16.71 -8.10 2.15
CA TYR A 109 15.50 -8.54 2.84
C TYR A 109 15.63 -10.00 3.25
N ALA A 110 14.98 -10.36 4.36
CA ALA A 110 14.85 -11.72 4.83
C ALA A 110 13.36 -12.07 4.99
N SER A 111 13.00 -13.32 4.71
CA SER A 111 11.65 -13.84 4.91
C SER A 111 11.68 -15.05 5.84
N GLY A 112 10.90 -15.01 6.91
CA GLY A 112 10.67 -16.13 7.82
C GLY A 112 9.17 -16.28 8.10
N GLU A 113 8.75 -17.45 8.60
CA GLU A 113 7.34 -17.71 8.88
C GLU A 113 6.86 -16.95 10.13
N THR A 114 7.78 -16.55 11.02
CA THR A 114 7.46 -15.83 12.26
C THR A 114 8.49 -14.72 12.51
N TYR A 115 8.08 -13.63 13.17
CA TYR A 115 8.99 -12.55 13.60
C TYR A 115 10.18 -13.08 14.41
N SER A 116 10.00 -14.17 15.17
CA SER A 116 11.09 -14.78 15.94
C SER A 116 12.09 -15.61 15.10
N GLN A 117 11.78 -15.87 13.83
CA GLN A 117 12.65 -16.62 12.91
C GLN A 117 13.47 -15.70 11.99
N VAL A 118 13.22 -14.38 12.02
CA VAL A 118 13.88 -13.35 11.19
C VAL A 118 14.49 -12.27 12.08
#